data_AF-A0A7K3KLP6-F1
#
_entry.id   AF-A0A7K3KLP6-F1
#
_cell.length_a   1.000
_cell.length_b   1.000
_cell.length_c   1.000
_cell.angle_alpha   90.00
_cell.angle_beta   90.00
_cell.angle_gamma   90.00
#
_symmetry.space_group_name_H-M   'P 1'
#
loop_
_entity.id
_entity.type
_entity.pdbx_description
1 polymer ?
#
loop_
_entity_poly.entity_id
_entity_poly.type
_entity_poly.pdbx_seq_one_letter_code
_entity_poly.pdbx_strand_id
1 'polypeptide(L)'
;MRRVITLLSAVAISTALFGCANEALEEATIAVANYNAAAATYNEAIAPYNEAVSNIETAAQTVSDAKKTAQDAINRGEEPFDEETLQVLKEAMLAADDAIAEKPKQLAPAPDMAIRDDLDKEKLEQLVEEANRNAGQLDPSIIPAIPTIPDYSREIEGIESALDAYENSIKSMQQVTAPSDDFVIDRLGRIDTITSIQAVTEDHDPNGQLNKQGGYIGCIYFRDSQVSPDDLFIEEGEDTVDIGTDGGGAIEVFKTADEANARNDYLAAFDGMGMLASGSHYVVGTVLVRTSNELTGTQQSKLTDNIIEALTAVD
;
A
#
# COMPACT_ATOMS: atom_id res chain seq x y z
N MET A 1 -31.76 104.43 -48.94
CA MET A 1 -30.36 104.02 -49.23
C MET A 1 -29.79 103.35 -47.99
N ARG A 2 -29.01 102.27 -48.18
CA ARG A 2 -28.28 101.47 -47.16
C ARG A 2 -29.19 100.65 -46.24
N ARG A 3 -29.33 99.32 -46.44
CA ARG A 3 -28.38 98.22 -46.14
C ARG A 3 -27.66 98.45 -44.80
N VAL A 4 -27.92 97.60 -43.80
CA VAL A 4 -26.93 96.75 -43.09
C VAL A 4 -27.57 96.09 -41.84
N ILE A 5 -27.67 94.76 -41.94
CA ILE A 5 -27.47 93.69 -40.92
C ILE A 5 -28.54 93.44 -39.84
N THR A 6 -29.33 92.41 -40.13
CA THR A 6 -29.88 91.38 -39.23
C THR A 6 -28.77 90.72 -38.40
N LEU A 7 -28.98 90.50 -37.09
CA LEU A 7 -28.47 89.27 -36.46
C LEU A 7 -29.48 88.76 -35.42
N LEU A 8 -30.27 87.79 -35.89
CA LEU A 8 -30.98 86.81 -35.05
C LEU A 8 -29.96 85.75 -34.62
N SER A 9 -30.08 85.33 -33.36
CA SER A 9 -29.98 83.94 -32.88
C SER A 9 -28.69 83.16 -33.11
N ALA A 10 -28.02 82.80 -32.02
CA ALA A 10 -27.39 81.49 -31.87
C ALA A 10 -27.30 81.11 -30.38
N VAL A 11 -28.42 80.64 -29.83
CA VAL A 11 -28.43 79.67 -28.73
C VAL A 11 -28.52 78.30 -29.39
N ALA A 12 -27.42 77.59 -29.44
CA ALA A 12 -27.21 76.16 -29.76
C ALA A 12 -25.69 76.07 -30.03
N ILE A 13 -24.88 75.17 -29.48
CA ILE A 13 -25.06 73.76 -29.18
C ILE A 13 -24.05 73.44 -28.08
N SER A 14 -24.49 72.98 -26.91
CA SER A 14 -23.67 72.17 -26.00
C SER A 14 -24.35 70.85 -25.62
N THR A 15 -25.46 70.52 -26.27
CA THR A 15 -26.27 69.32 -25.99
C THR A 15 -25.87 68.08 -26.80
N ALA A 16 -24.93 68.19 -27.76
CA ALA A 16 -24.49 67.03 -28.54
C ALA A 16 -23.50 66.11 -27.78
N LEU A 17 -22.67 66.67 -26.90
CA LEU A 17 -21.64 65.90 -26.17
C LEU A 17 -22.21 65.06 -25.01
N PHE A 18 -23.28 65.54 -24.35
CA PHE A 18 -23.96 64.78 -23.29
C PHE A 18 -24.85 63.65 -23.84
N GLY A 19 -25.34 63.76 -25.08
CA GLY A 19 -26.13 62.70 -25.72
C GLY A 19 -25.29 61.47 -26.07
N CYS A 20 -24.14 61.67 -26.71
CA CYS A 20 -23.30 60.56 -27.19
C CYS A 20 -22.59 59.78 -26.08
N ALA A 21 -22.25 60.42 -24.94
CA ALA A 21 -21.66 59.71 -23.81
C ALA A 21 -22.70 58.87 -23.05
N ASN A 22 -23.95 59.34 -22.98
CA ASN A 22 -25.05 58.61 -22.36
C ASN A 22 -25.46 57.40 -23.22
N GLU A 23 -25.41 57.54 -24.55
CA GLU A 23 -25.64 56.47 -25.53
C GLU A 23 -24.55 55.38 -25.45
N ALA A 24 -23.26 55.76 -25.39
CA ALA A 24 -22.16 54.80 -25.22
C ALA A 24 -22.23 54.04 -23.88
N LEU A 25 -22.67 54.69 -22.81
CA LEU A 25 -22.90 54.05 -21.51
C LEU A 25 -24.06 53.05 -21.55
N GLU A 26 -25.15 53.40 -22.25
CA GLU A 26 -26.30 52.52 -22.45
C GLU A 26 -25.92 51.27 -23.27
N GLU A 27 -25.17 51.45 -24.37
CA GLU A 27 -24.64 50.35 -25.18
C GLU A 27 -23.70 49.44 -24.37
N ALA A 28 -22.77 50.01 -23.60
CA ALA A 28 -21.90 49.26 -22.71
C ALA A 28 -22.69 48.47 -21.65
N THR A 29 -23.73 49.08 -21.08
CA THR A 29 -24.61 48.43 -20.10
C THR A 29 -25.29 47.20 -20.69
N ILE A 30 -25.82 47.31 -21.91
CA ILE A 30 -26.48 46.19 -22.60
C ILE A 30 -25.45 45.11 -22.94
N ALA A 31 -24.29 45.46 -23.49
CA ALA A 31 -23.27 44.50 -23.88
C ALA A 31 -22.71 43.72 -22.68
N VAL A 32 -22.41 44.41 -21.57
CA VAL A 32 -21.95 43.79 -20.32
C VAL A 32 -23.03 42.89 -19.72
N ALA A 33 -24.30 43.33 -19.71
CA ALA A 33 -25.40 42.49 -19.21
C ALA A 33 -25.57 41.21 -20.04
N ASN A 34 -25.47 41.30 -21.37
CA ASN A 34 -25.53 40.14 -22.26
C ASN A 34 -24.35 39.20 -22.05
N TYR A 35 -23.14 39.75 -21.91
CA TYR A 35 -21.95 38.96 -21.59
C TYR A 35 -22.11 38.23 -20.25
N ASN A 36 -22.49 38.93 -19.17
CA ASN A 36 -22.65 38.31 -17.85
C ASN A 36 -23.74 37.23 -17.86
N ALA A 37 -24.82 37.41 -18.62
CA ALA A 37 -25.84 36.38 -18.79
C ALA A 37 -25.31 35.13 -19.54
N ALA A 38 -24.50 35.33 -20.59
CA ALA A 38 -23.82 34.24 -21.29
C ALA A 38 -22.80 33.54 -20.38
N ALA A 39 -22.02 34.30 -19.61
CA ALA A 39 -21.05 33.79 -18.63
C ALA A 39 -21.75 32.96 -17.55
N ALA A 40 -22.88 33.42 -17.00
CA ALA A 40 -23.66 32.66 -16.04
C ALA A 40 -24.14 31.32 -16.62
N THR A 41 -24.69 31.33 -17.85
CA THR A 41 -25.15 30.12 -18.54
C THR A 41 -24.01 29.14 -18.80
N TYR A 42 -22.87 29.65 -19.27
CA TYR A 42 -21.67 28.85 -19.50
C TYR A 42 -21.12 28.25 -18.20
N ASN A 43 -21.02 29.06 -17.14
CA ASN A 43 -20.52 28.63 -15.84
C ASN A 43 -21.40 27.55 -15.21
N GLU A 44 -22.73 27.68 -15.34
CA GLU A 44 -23.69 26.66 -14.91
C GLU A 44 -23.50 25.36 -15.72
N ALA A 45 -23.26 25.46 -17.03
CA ALA A 45 -23.07 24.31 -17.90
C ALA A 45 -21.74 23.56 -17.66
N ILE A 46 -20.64 24.24 -17.31
CA ILE A 46 -19.35 23.59 -17.01
C ILE A 46 -19.29 23.02 -15.58
N ALA A 47 -20.16 23.44 -14.67
CA ALA A 47 -20.15 23.00 -13.27
C ALA A 47 -20.18 21.46 -13.11
N PRO A 48 -21.13 20.71 -13.72
CA PRO A 48 -21.14 19.24 -13.59
C PRO A 48 -19.93 18.57 -14.26
N TYR A 49 -19.39 19.15 -15.33
CA TYR A 49 -18.17 18.65 -15.96
C TYR A 49 -16.98 18.80 -15.00
N ASN A 50 -16.78 20.00 -14.43
CA ASN A 50 -15.67 20.27 -13.50
C ASN A 50 -15.78 19.45 -12.20
N GLU A 51 -17.00 19.23 -11.71
CA GLU A 51 -17.27 18.34 -10.59
C GLU A 51 -16.83 16.89 -10.91
N ALA A 52 -17.20 16.37 -12.09
CA ALA A 52 -16.76 15.05 -12.52
C ALA A 52 -15.24 14.95 -12.65
N VAL A 53 -14.57 15.99 -13.19
CA VAL A 53 -13.09 16.05 -13.22
C VAL A 53 -12.51 16.01 -11.82
N SER A 54 -13.05 16.77 -10.86
CA SER A 54 -12.59 16.73 -9.46
C SER A 54 -12.80 15.36 -8.80
N ASN A 55 -13.89 14.67 -9.13
CA ASN A 55 -14.17 13.33 -8.61
C ASN A 55 -13.22 12.28 -9.20
N ILE A 56 -12.85 12.40 -10.48
CA ILE A 56 -11.82 11.56 -11.11
C ILE A 56 -10.46 11.76 -10.42
N GLU A 57 -10.10 13.00 -10.13
CA GLU A 57 -8.86 13.31 -9.38
C GLU A 57 -8.88 12.68 -7.99
N THR A 58 -10.02 12.75 -7.30
CA THR A 58 -10.19 12.15 -5.97
C THR A 58 -10.08 10.63 -6.03
N ALA A 59 -10.69 9.98 -7.04
CA ALA A 59 -10.59 8.54 -7.25
C ALA A 59 -9.16 8.08 -7.57
N ALA A 60 -8.41 8.83 -8.39
CA ALA A 60 -7.00 8.52 -8.63
C ALA A 60 -6.12 8.74 -7.38
N GLN A 61 -6.49 9.70 -6.53
CA GLN A 61 -5.80 9.95 -5.27
C GLN A 61 -5.94 8.77 -4.29
N THR A 62 -7.10 8.10 -4.22
CA THR A 62 -7.26 6.95 -3.33
C THR A 62 -6.35 5.78 -3.72
N VAL A 63 -6.14 5.56 -5.03
CA VAL A 63 -5.14 4.58 -5.52
C VAL A 63 -3.74 4.98 -5.09
N SER A 64 -3.39 6.26 -5.25
CA SER A 64 -2.09 6.79 -4.86
C SER A 64 -1.82 6.64 -3.35
N ASP A 65 -2.83 6.83 -2.53
CA ASP A 65 -2.75 6.69 -1.08
C ASP A 65 -2.56 5.22 -0.67
N ALA A 66 -3.31 4.28 -1.29
CA ALA A 66 -3.12 2.84 -1.06
C ALA A 66 -1.70 2.38 -1.43
N LYS A 67 -1.20 2.81 -2.59
CA LYS A 67 0.18 2.54 -3.03
C LYS A 67 1.21 3.12 -2.08
N LYS A 68 0.98 4.32 -1.55
CA LYS A 68 1.89 4.94 -0.58
C LYS A 68 1.99 4.10 0.69
N THR A 69 0.86 3.64 1.23
CA THR A 69 0.84 2.73 2.38
C THR A 69 1.64 1.45 2.12
N ALA A 70 1.43 0.83 0.96
CA ALA A 70 2.21 -0.34 0.55
C ALA A 70 3.72 -0.04 0.42
N GLN A 71 4.08 1.10 -0.17
CA GLN A 71 5.48 1.52 -0.30
C GLN A 71 6.12 1.80 1.06
N ASP A 72 5.39 2.40 2.00
CA ASP A 72 5.86 2.65 3.36
C ASP A 72 6.16 1.33 4.08
N ALA A 73 5.37 0.28 3.84
CA ALA A 73 5.66 -1.07 4.35
C ALA A 73 6.93 -1.66 3.76
N ILE A 74 7.11 -1.60 2.43
CA ILE A 74 8.34 -2.05 1.76
C ILE A 74 9.57 -1.30 2.28
N ASN A 75 9.43 0.00 2.55
CA ASN A 75 10.52 0.86 3.02
C ASN A 75 11.01 0.52 4.43
N ARG A 76 10.25 -0.26 5.22
CA ARG A 76 10.73 -0.77 6.52
C ARG A 76 11.88 -1.76 6.36
N GLY A 77 12.02 -2.37 5.18
CA GLY A 77 13.13 -3.27 4.86
C GLY A 77 13.11 -4.59 5.63
N GLU A 78 11.92 -5.00 6.10
CA GLU A 78 11.72 -6.25 6.82
C GLU A 78 11.65 -7.42 5.83
N GLU A 79 12.29 -8.53 6.20
CA GLU A 79 12.38 -9.73 5.37
C GLU A 79 11.10 -10.57 5.53
N PRO A 80 10.35 -10.83 4.45
CA PRO A 80 9.20 -11.73 4.48
C PRO A 80 9.65 -13.19 4.56
N PHE A 81 8.81 -14.05 5.12
CA PHE A 81 9.05 -15.50 5.14
C PHE A 81 8.95 -16.12 3.73
N ASP A 82 7.90 -15.74 3.01
CA ASP A 82 7.70 -16.01 1.58
C ASP A 82 8.08 -14.77 0.76
N GLU A 83 9.23 -14.85 0.09
CA GLU A 83 9.76 -13.78 -0.77
C GLU A 83 8.82 -13.40 -1.93
N GLU A 84 7.96 -14.32 -2.39
CA GLU A 84 7.03 -14.05 -3.50
C GLU A 84 6.00 -12.99 -3.13
N THR A 85 5.63 -12.88 -1.84
CA THR A 85 4.66 -11.87 -1.37
C THR A 85 5.10 -10.43 -1.66
N LEU A 86 6.40 -10.14 -1.56
CA LEU A 86 6.94 -8.81 -1.92
C LEU A 86 6.84 -8.55 -3.42
N GLN A 87 7.08 -9.56 -4.24
CA GLN A 87 6.96 -9.46 -5.70
C GLN A 87 5.50 -9.20 -6.10
N VAL A 88 4.56 -9.97 -5.53
CA VAL A 88 3.12 -9.80 -5.76
C VAL A 88 2.64 -8.41 -5.36
N LEU A 89 3.08 -7.88 -4.21
CA LEU A 89 2.75 -6.51 -3.79
C LEU A 89 3.24 -5.46 -4.79
N LYS A 90 4.49 -5.58 -5.27
CA LYS A 90 5.04 -4.67 -6.28
C LYS A 90 4.26 -4.75 -7.59
N GLU A 91 3.88 -5.94 -8.03
CA GLU A 91 3.08 -6.14 -9.24
C GLU A 91 1.67 -5.54 -9.11
N ALA A 92 1.02 -5.68 -7.95
CA ALA A 92 -0.28 -5.05 -7.69
C ALA A 92 -0.19 -3.52 -7.75
N MET A 93 0.88 -2.93 -7.19
CA MET A 93 1.12 -1.49 -7.28
C MET A 93 1.34 -1.01 -8.72
N LEU A 94 2.07 -1.78 -9.55
CA LEU A 94 2.30 -1.45 -10.96
C LEU A 94 1.01 -1.56 -11.78
N ALA A 95 0.23 -2.62 -11.58
CA ALA A 95 -1.05 -2.80 -12.25
C ALA A 95 -2.03 -1.65 -11.94
N ALA A 96 -2.01 -1.15 -10.70
CA ALA A 96 -2.80 0.00 -10.29
C ALA A 96 -2.35 1.31 -10.98
N ASP A 97 -1.05 1.50 -11.23
CA ASP A 97 -0.55 2.65 -12.01
C ASP A 97 -1.05 2.62 -13.45
N ASP A 98 -0.98 1.44 -14.09
CA ASP A 98 -1.41 1.26 -15.47
C ASP A 98 -2.93 1.45 -15.65
N ALA A 99 -3.70 1.29 -14.58
CA ALA A 99 -5.15 1.48 -14.58
C ALA A 99 -5.59 2.95 -14.48
N ILE A 100 -4.73 3.85 -13.96
CA ILE A 100 -5.09 5.26 -13.78
C ILE A 100 -5.33 5.92 -15.14
N ALA A 101 -6.53 6.46 -15.32
CA ALA A 101 -6.96 7.07 -16.57
C ALA A 101 -6.32 8.44 -16.76
N GLU A 102 -6.17 8.86 -18.03
CA GLU A 102 -5.70 10.21 -18.33
C GLU A 102 -6.69 11.25 -17.77
N LYS A 103 -6.15 12.18 -16.99
CA LYS A 103 -6.91 13.23 -16.30
C LYS A 103 -7.46 14.26 -17.30
N PRO A 104 -8.80 14.46 -17.38
CA PRO A 104 -9.36 15.55 -18.16
C PRO A 104 -9.00 16.92 -17.53
N LYS A 105 -8.99 17.97 -18.36
CA LYS A 105 -8.68 19.33 -17.88
C LYS A 105 -9.95 20.04 -17.44
N GLN A 106 -9.94 20.64 -16.25
CA GLN A 106 -11.00 21.54 -15.82
C GLN A 106 -11.14 22.74 -16.77
N LEU A 107 -12.38 23.14 -17.01
CA LEU A 107 -12.72 24.34 -17.78
C LEU A 107 -12.74 25.55 -16.86
N ALA A 108 -12.15 26.66 -17.29
CA ALA A 108 -12.11 27.89 -16.51
C ALA A 108 -13.47 28.60 -16.53
N PRO A 109 -14.03 29.01 -15.38
CA PRO A 109 -15.24 29.82 -15.36
C PRO A 109 -14.97 31.21 -15.96
N ALA A 110 -15.97 31.74 -16.65
CA ALA A 110 -15.98 33.10 -17.18
C ALA A 110 -16.28 34.09 -16.05
N PRO A 111 -15.40 35.08 -15.78
CA PRO A 111 -15.64 36.07 -14.73
C PRO A 111 -16.67 37.12 -15.17
N ASP A 112 -17.38 37.73 -14.23
CA ASP A 112 -18.28 38.85 -14.56
C ASP A 112 -17.50 40.09 -15.01
N MET A 113 -18.05 40.80 -15.99
CA MET A 113 -17.61 42.14 -16.38
C MET A 113 -18.38 43.21 -15.60
N ALA A 114 -17.71 44.31 -15.29
CA ALA A 114 -18.29 45.45 -14.59
C ALA A 114 -17.96 46.76 -15.30
N ILE A 115 -18.93 47.67 -15.31
CA ILE A 115 -18.75 49.04 -15.80
C ILE A 115 -18.27 49.90 -14.64
N ARG A 116 -17.18 50.64 -14.83
CA ARG A 116 -16.65 51.58 -13.84
C ARG A 116 -17.18 52.99 -14.11
N ASP A 117 -17.39 53.76 -13.04
CA ASP A 117 -17.96 55.11 -13.13
C ASP A 117 -17.05 56.14 -13.81
N ASP A 118 -15.76 55.83 -14.01
CA ASP A 118 -14.72 56.72 -14.53
C ASP A 118 -14.38 56.51 -16.02
N LEU A 119 -15.16 55.69 -16.73
CA LEU A 119 -14.90 55.39 -18.14
C LEU A 119 -15.34 56.55 -19.06
N ASP A 120 -14.44 56.95 -19.95
CA ASP A 120 -14.75 57.85 -21.06
C ASP A 120 -15.40 57.10 -22.23
N LYS A 121 -15.89 57.84 -23.22
CA LYS A 121 -16.61 57.28 -24.37
C LYS A 121 -15.80 56.19 -25.11
N GLU A 122 -14.50 56.41 -25.33
CA GLU A 122 -13.65 55.49 -26.08
C GLU A 122 -13.48 54.17 -25.33
N LYS A 123 -13.31 54.23 -24.00
CA LYS A 123 -13.24 53.01 -23.16
C LYS A 123 -14.57 52.28 -23.07
N LEU A 124 -15.70 52.98 -23.09
CA LEU A 124 -17.03 52.36 -23.14
C LEU A 124 -17.22 51.59 -24.46
N GLU A 125 -16.85 52.19 -25.59
CA GLU A 125 -16.87 51.53 -26.90
C GLU A 125 -15.94 50.29 -26.94
N GLN A 126 -14.73 50.39 -26.37
CA GLN A 126 -13.82 49.23 -26.21
C GLN A 126 -14.42 48.12 -25.34
N LEU A 127 -15.11 48.48 -24.25
CA LEU A 127 -15.78 47.52 -23.37
C LEU A 127 -16.93 46.80 -24.08
N VAL A 128 -17.68 47.50 -24.95
CA VAL A 128 -18.70 46.90 -25.82
C VAL A 128 -18.08 45.87 -26.76
N GLU A 129 -16.97 46.21 -27.42
CA GLU A 129 -16.27 45.28 -28.31
C GLU A 129 -15.75 44.05 -27.57
N GLU A 130 -15.17 44.25 -26.38
CA GLU A 130 -14.68 43.17 -25.52
C GLU A 130 -15.83 42.26 -25.05
N ALA A 131 -16.90 42.83 -24.51
CA ALA A 131 -18.05 42.08 -24.01
C ALA A 131 -18.69 41.23 -25.12
N ASN A 132 -18.89 41.81 -26.31
CA ASN A 132 -19.45 41.09 -27.45
C ASN A 132 -18.50 40.00 -27.97
N ARG A 133 -17.19 40.28 -28.04
CA ARG A 133 -16.17 39.30 -28.45
C ARG A 133 -16.12 38.12 -27.47
N ASN A 134 -16.09 38.40 -26.18
CA ASN A 134 -16.01 37.37 -25.14
C ASN A 134 -17.32 36.58 -25.08
N ALA A 135 -18.49 37.23 -25.19
CA ALA A 135 -19.78 36.55 -25.25
C ALA A 135 -19.86 35.56 -26.43
N GLY A 136 -19.31 35.92 -27.59
CA GLY A 136 -19.24 35.04 -28.76
C GLY A 136 -18.33 33.82 -28.60
N GLN A 137 -17.49 33.77 -27.56
CA GLN A 137 -16.64 32.62 -27.23
C GLN A 137 -17.29 31.69 -26.20
N LEU A 138 -18.35 32.14 -25.52
CA LEU A 138 -19.07 31.39 -24.49
C LEU A 138 -20.19 30.57 -25.13
N ASP A 139 -19.80 29.46 -25.75
CA ASP A 139 -20.72 28.51 -26.37
C ASP A 139 -20.85 27.25 -25.50
N PRO A 140 -22.00 26.97 -24.86
CA PRO A 140 -22.18 25.75 -24.09
C PRO A 140 -22.05 24.46 -24.92
N SER A 141 -22.20 24.53 -26.25
CA SER A 141 -22.12 23.35 -27.12
C SER A 141 -20.70 22.82 -27.34
N ILE A 142 -19.67 23.62 -27.01
CA ILE A 142 -18.26 23.19 -27.07
C ILE A 142 -17.79 22.52 -25.78
N ILE A 143 -18.63 22.47 -24.74
CA ILE A 143 -18.32 21.77 -23.49
C ILE A 143 -18.27 20.26 -23.80
N PRO A 144 -17.17 19.56 -23.45
CA PRO A 144 -17.09 18.12 -23.66
C PRO A 144 -18.18 17.37 -22.88
N ALA A 145 -18.46 16.14 -23.30
CA ALA A 145 -19.31 15.26 -22.51
C ALA A 145 -18.75 15.09 -21.09
N ILE A 146 -19.65 15.01 -20.10
CA ILE A 146 -19.28 14.75 -18.70
C ILE A 146 -18.54 13.41 -18.66
N PRO A 147 -17.29 13.37 -18.17
CA PRO A 147 -16.53 12.14 -18.13
C PRO A 147 -17.11 11.19 -17.07
N THR A 148 -17.05 9.90 -17.37
CA THR A 148 -17.37 8.86 -16.39
C THR A 148 -16.28 8.79 -15.34
N ILE A 149 -16.65 8.68 -14.07
CA ILE A 149 -15.71 8.48 -12.97
C ILE A 149 -15.24 7.01 -13.01
N PRO A 150 -13.92 6.73 -13.14
CA PRO A 150 -13.39 5.38 -13.05
C PRO A 150 -13.65 4.74 -11.69
N ASP A 151 -13.85 3.43 -11.69
CA ASP A 151 -13.92 2.60 -10.49
C ASP A 151 -12.60 1.86 -10.33
N TYR A 152 -11.87 2.15 -9.25
CA TYR A 152 -10.56 1.56 -8.93
C TYR A 152 -10.64 0.57 -7.76
N SER A 153 -11.84 0.13 -7.38
CA SER A 153 -12.03 -0.74 -6.21
C SER A 153 -11.24 -2.04 -6.34
N ARG A 154 -11.16 -2.61 -7.55
CA ARG A 154 -10.41 -3.84 -7.82
C ARG A 154 -8.91 -3.67 -7.61
N GLU A 155 -8.35 -2.57 -8.09
CA GLU A 155 -6.93 -2.26 -7.98
C GLU A 155 -6.54 -1.98 -6.53
N ILE A 156 -7.39 -1.26 -5.80
CA ILE A 156 -7.22 -0.98 -4.37
C ILE A 156 -7.28 -2.29 -3.56
N GLU A 157 -8.31 -3.12 -3.76
CA GLU A 157 -8.43 -4.43 -3.10
C GLU A 157 -7.24 -5.35 -3.41
N GLY A 158 -6.71 -5.28 -4.64
CA GLY A 158 -5.52 -6.02 -5.06
C GLY A 158 -4.26 -5.59 -4.30
N ILE A 159 -4.05 -4.27 -4.12
CA ILE A 159 -2.95 -3.74 -3.31
C ILE A 159 -3.12 -4.14 -1.85
N GLU A 160 -4.31 -3.94 -1.27
CA GLU A 160 -4.58 -4.22 0.14
C GLU A 160 -4.38 -5.71 0.45
N SER A 161 -4.92 -6.61 -0.37
CA SER A 161 -4.76 -8.05 -0.19
C SER A 161 -3.29 -8.50 -0.30
N ALA A 162 -2.55 -7.93 -1.26
CA ALA A 162 -1.13 -8.23 -1.43
C ALA A 162 -0.28 -7.66 -0.27
N LEU A 163 -0.66 -6.49 0.26
CA LEU A 163 -0.02 -5.88 1.42
C LEU A 163 -0.23 -6.74 2.67
N ASP A 164 -1.46 -7.18 2.92
CA ASP A 164 -1.77 -8.07 4.04
C ASP A 164 -0.97 -9.38 3.97
N ALA A 165 -0.87 -9.98 2.78
CA ALA A 165 -0.05 -11.17 2.57
C ALA A 165 1.44 -10.93 2.86
N TYR A 166 1.99 -9.81 2.39
CA TYR A 166 3.37 -9.42 2.66
C TYR A 166 3.63 -9.14 4.15
N GLU A 167 2.74 -8.41 4.83
CA GLU A 167 2.89 -8.13 6.26
C GLU A 167 2.73 -9.39 7.12
N ASN A 168 1.83 -10.29 6.76
CA ASN A 168 1.71 -11.58 7.44
C ASN A 168 2.96 -12.45 7.23
N SER A 169 3.51 -12.45 6.02
CA SER A 169 4.76 -13.12 5.70
C SER A 169 5.94 -12.58 6.53
N ILE A 170 6.03 -11.26 6.74
CA ILE A 170 7.00 -10.65 7.66
C ILE A 170 6.79 -11.14 9.10
N LYS A 171 5.54 -11.15 9.60
CA LYS A 171 5.25 -11.64 10.96
C LYS A 171 5.65 -13.11 11.12
N SER A 172 5.37 -13.96 10.14
CA SER A 172 5.81 -15.36 10.13
C SER A 172 7.33 -15.47 10.26
N MET A 173 8.10 -14.65 9.53
CA MET A 173 9.56 -14.64 9.61
C MET A 173 10.06 -14.19 11.00
N GLN A 174 9.41 -13.19 11.59
CA GLN A 174 9.73 -12.72 12.94
C GLN A 174 9.54 -13.81 13.99
N GLN A 175 8.52 -14.66 13.86
CA GLN A 175 8.29 -15.77 14.80
C GLN A 175 9.40 -16.83 14.77
N VAL A 176 10.11 -16.98 13.66
CA VAL A 176 11.23 -17.93 13.51
C VAL A 176 12.59 -17.23 13.58
N THR A 177 12.62 -15.96 13.98
CA THR A 177 13.85 -15.19 14.18
C THR A 177 14.17 -15.10 15.67
N ALA A 178 15.03 -16.01 16.13
CA ALA A 178 15.46 -16.18 17.51
C ALA A 178 14.29 -16.22 18.52
N PRO A 179 13.27 -17.09 18.32
CA PRO A 179 12.16 -17.21 19.26
C PRO A 179 12.61 -17.65 20.65
N SER A 180 11.83 -17.28 21.67
CA SER A 180 12.02 -17.77 23.04
C SER A 180 11.58 -19.24 23.18
N ASP A 181 12.17 -19.95 24.12
CA ASP A 181 11.78 -21.33 24.45
C ASP A 181 10.27 -21.46 24.76
N ASP A 182 9.70 -20.54 25.55
CA ASP A 182 8.26 -20.56 25.89
C ASP A 182 7.36 -20.52 24.65
N PHE A 183 7.73 -19.70 23.64
CA PHE A 183 7.01 -19.63 22.38
C PHE A 183 7.09 -20.96 21.61
N VAL A 184 8.30 -21.53 21.51
CA VAL A 184 8.49 -22.82 20.84
C VAL A 184 7.69 -23.92 21.54
N ILE A 185 7.75 -23.99 22.87
CA ILE A 185 7.00 -24.96 23.67
C ILE A 185 5.49 -24.82 23.43
N ASP A 186 4.95 -23.59 23.44
CA ASP A 186 3.53 -23.35 23.16
C ASP A 186 3.14 -23.82 21.77
N ARG A 187 3.91 -23.47 20.73
CA ARG A 187 3.62 -23.88 19.34
C ARG A 187 3.69 -25.40 19.16
N LEU A 188 4.72 -26.05 19.71
CA LEU A 188 4.85 -27.52 19.65
C LEU A 188 3.71 -28.22 20.40
N GLY A 189 3.24 -27.66 21.52
CA GLY A 189 2.12 -28.21 22.30
C GLY A 189 0.78 -28.26 21.55
N ARG A 190 0.68 -27.62 20.37
CA ARG A 190 -0.50 -27.65 19.49
C ARG A 190 -0.48 -28.83 18.51
N ILE A 191 0.58 -29.62 18.49
CA ILE A 191 0.75 -30.76 17.56
C ILE A 191 0.37 -32.05 18.29
N ASP A 192 -0.71 -32.70 17.87
CA ASP A 192 -1.31 -33.86 18.55
C ASP A 192 -0.35 -35.03 18.82
N THR A 193 0.66 -35.23 17.97
CA THR A 193 1.62 -36.32 18.13
C THR A 193 2.74 -36.00 19.12
N ILE A 194 2.93 -34.74 19.48
CA ILE A 194 3.92 -34.30 20.46
C ILE A 194 3.35 -34.49 21.87
N THR A 195 3.99 -35.33 22.67
CA THR A 195 3.46 -35.83 23.95
C THR A 195 4.20 -35.32 25.19
N SER A 196 5.43 -34.86 25.01
CA SER A 196 6.26 -34.25 26.06
C SER A 196 7.24 -33.28 25.42
N ILE A 197 7.54 -32.19 26.12
CA ILE A 197 8.39 -31.10 25.64
C ILE A 197 9.23 -30.61 26.83
N GLN A 198 10.53 -30.43 26.63
CA GLN A 198 11.42 -29.94 27.66
C GLN A 198 12.54 -29.09 27.05
N ALA A 199 12.71 -27.88 27.58
CA ALA A 199 13.82 -27.01 27.22
C ALA A 199 15.09 -27.43 27.97
N VAL A 200 16.22 -27.36 27.26
CA VAL A 200 17.56 -27.62 27.78
C VAL A 200 17.99 -26.49 28.70
N THR A 201 18.68 -26.84 29.79
CA THR A 201 19.33 -25.89 30.69
C THR A 201 20.85 -26.09 30.66
N GLU A 202 21.64 -25.11 31.10
CA GLU A 202 23.12 -25.22 31.04
C GLU A 202 23.68 -26.37 31.88
N ASP A 203 22.99 -26.74 32.96
CA ASP A 203 23.30 -27.89 33.82
C ASP A 203 22.78 -29.22 33.29
N HIS A 204 21.86 -29.19 32.32
CA HIS A 204 21.23 -30.36 31.72
C HIS A 204 21.26 -30.27 30.19
N ASP A 205 22.46 -30.09 29.64
CA ASP A 205 22.70 -30.01 28.20
C ASP A 205 23.55 -31.20 27.72
N PRO A 206 22.96 -32.17 27.00
CA PRO A 206 23.69 -33.34 26.49
C PRO A 206 24.89 -32.99 25.60
N ASN A 207 24.82 -31.88 24.84
CA ASN A 207 25.88 -31.44 23.94
C ASN A 207 26.80 -30.38 24.57
N GLY A 208 26.35 -29.77 25.67
CA GLY A 208 27.03 -28.69 26.36
C GLY A 208 27.33 -27.50 25.46
N GLN A 209 26.44 -27.15 24.52
CA GLN A 209 26.60 -26.04 23.57
C GLN A 209 25.67 -24.85 23.85
N LEU A 210 24.73 -24.96 24.79
CA LEU A 210 23.84 -23.86 25.15
C LEU A 210 24.65 -22.60 25.51
N ASN A 211 24.30 -21.48 24.87
CA ASN A 211 24.92 -20.15 25.06
C ASN A 211 26.43 -20.06 24.78
N LYS A 212 27.04 -21.07 24.15
CA LYS A 212 28.46 -21.02 23.75
C LYS A 212 28.62 -20.37 22.38
N GLN A 213 29.83 -19.90 22.09
CA GLN A 213 30.16 -19.32 20.78
C GLN A 213 29.92 -20.36 19.66
N GLY A 214 29.03 -20.05 18.73
CA GLY A 214 28.63 -20.96 17.65
C GLY A 214 27.68 -22.09 18.08
N GLY A 215 27.20 -22.07 19.33
CA GLY A 215 26.16 -22.96 19.83
C GLY A 215 24.76 -22.35 19.72
N TYR A 216 23.75 -23.12 20.08
CA TYR A 216 22.37 -22.64 20.16
C TYR A 216 22.16 -21.76 21.40
N ILE A 217 21.22 -20.83 21.28
CA ILE A 217 20.74 -19.97 22.36
C ILE A 217 19.49 -20.54 23.06
N GLY A 218 18.90 -21.59 22.49
CA GLY A 218 17.81 -22.37 23.06
C GLY A 218 17.77 -23.76 22.40
N CYS A 219 17.42 -24.79 23.15
CA CYS A 219 17.19 -26.12 22.59
C CYS A 219 16.02 -26.78 23.32
N ILE A 220 15.04 -27.25 22.55
CA ILE A 220 13.82 -27.84 23.07
C ILE A 220 13.72 -29.25 22.52
N TYR A 221 13.83 -30.25 23.39
CA TYR A 221 13.58 -31.64 23.04
C TYR A 221 12.10 -31.97 23.19
N PHE A 222 11.61 -32.86 22.33
CA PHE A 222 10.22 -33.31 22.40
C PHE A 222 10.07 -34.79 22.07
N ARG A 223 8.98 -35.37 22.58
CA ARG A 223 8.58 -36.76 22.38
C ARG A 223 7.47 -36.85 21.35
N ASP A 224 7.64 -37.69 20.33
CA ASP A 224 6.57 -37.97 19.37
C ASP A 224 5.97 -39.37 19.61
N SER A 225 4.64 -39.44 19.70
CA SER A 225 3.88 -40.67 19.93
C SER A 225 4.07 -41.77 18.88
N GLN A 226 4.61 -41.41 17.71
CA GLN A 226 4.87 -42.34 16.62
C GLN A 226 6.23 -43.03 16.72
N VAL A 227 7.10 -42.60 17.63
CA VAL A 227 8.35 -43.30 17.97
C VAL A 227 8.02 -44.43 18.95
N SER A 228 8.40 -45.65 18.61
CA SER A 228 8.19 -46.79 19.51
C SER A 228 9.15 -46.71 20.70
N PRO A 229 8.67 -46.90 21.94
CA PRO A 229 9.56 -47.04 23.09
C PRO A 229 10.56 -48.20 22.96
N ASP A 230 10.21 -49.26 22.23
CA ASP A 230 11.07 -50.42 22.01
C ASP A 230 12.27 -50.11 21.09
N ASP A 231 12.18 -49.04 20.30
CA ASP A 231 13.25 -48.60 19.40
C ASP A 231 14.27 -47.69 20.13
N LEU A 232 14.01 -47.37 21.40
CA LEU A 232 14.82 -46.46 22.20
C LEU A 232 15.56 -47.17 23.32
N PHE A 233 16.81 -46.78 23.54
CA PHE A 233 17.60 -47.23 24.68
C PHE A 233 17.35 -46.31 25.88
N ILE A 234 16.20 -46.46 26.53
CA ILE A 234 15.80 -45.61 27.67
C ILE A 234 16.19 -46.28 29.01
N GLU A 235 16.94 -45.58 29.84
CA GLU A 235 17.23 -45.98 31.22
C GLU A 235 16.15 -45.47 32.21
N GLU A 236 16.02 -46.14 33.36
CA GLU A 236 15.04 -45.74 34.38
C GLU A 236 15.37 -44.34 34.93
N GLY A 237 14.43 -43.41 34.75
CA GLY A 237 14.55 -42.04 35.25
C GLY A 237 15.00 -41.02 34.20
N GLU A 238 15.28 -41.44 32.97
CA GLU A 238 15.56 -40.53 31.86
C GLU A 238 14.33 -39.71 31.47
N ASP A 239 14.52 -38.40 31.32
CA ASP A 239 13.49 -37.47 30.88
C ASP A 239 13.55 -37.14 29.38
N THR A 240 12.85 -36.10 28.95
CA THR A 240 12.77 -35.76 27.52
C THR A 240 14.10 -35.24 26.98
N VAL A 241 14.88 -34.53 27.80
CA VAL A 241 16.21 -34.03 27.42
C VAL A 241 17.22 -35.16 27.40
N ASP A 242 17.17 -36.08 28.37
CA ASP A 242 18.07 -37.23 28.44
C ASP A 242 17.97 -38.11 27.19
N ILE A 243 16.74 -38.39 26.74
CA ILE A 243 16.50 -39.22 25.56
C ILE A 243 16.80 -38.46 24.24
N GLY A 244 16.76 -37.12 24.29
CA GLY A 244 17.18 -36.26 23.20
C GLY A 244 16.36 -36.43 21.91
N THR A 245 17.03 -36.27 20.77
CA THR A 245 16.39 -36.25 19.43
C THR A 245 15.74 -37.58 19.06
N ASP A 246 16.26 -38.70 19.57
CA ASP A 246 15.76 -40.05 19.24
C ASP A 246 14.30 -40.23 19.64
N GLY A 247 13.88 -39.54 20.71
CA GLY A 247 12.53 -39.61 21.25
C GLY A 247 11.41 -38.99 20.42
N GLY A 248 11.74 -38.21 19.40
CA GLY A 248 10.77 -37.50 18.57
C GLY A 248 11.46 -36.42 17.76
N GLY A 249 12.18 -35.52 18.43
CA GLY A 249 12.97 -34.51 17.75
C GLY A 249 13.51 -33.42 18.68
N ALA A 250 14.05 -32.38 18.07
CA ALA A 250 14.55 -31.20 18.76
C ALA A 250 14.32 -29.94 17.94
N ILE A 251 14.10 -28.82 18.61
CA ILE A 251 14.16 -27.48 18.04
C ILE A 251 15.39 -26.79 18.60
N GLU A 252 16.38 -26.52 17.76
CA GLU A 252 17.58 -25.76 18.13
C GLU A 252 17.43 -24.32 17.64
N VAL A 253 17.51 -23.33 18.54
CA VAL A 253 17.37 -21.91 18.21
C VAL A 253 18.74 -21.25 18.19
N PHE A 254 19.05 -20.54 17.11
CA PHE A 254 20.31 -19.83 16.92
C PHE A 254 20.11 -18.32 16.90
N LYS A 255 21.21 -17.59 17.08
CA LYS A 255 21.19 -16.13 17.02
C LYS A 255 21.05 -15.63 15.59
N THR A 256 21.59 -16.36 14.62
CA THR A 256 21.53 -16.01 13.19
C THR A 256 21.20 -17.23 12.33
N ALA A 257 20.67 -16.97 11.13
CA ALA A 257 20.42 -18.02 10.14
C ALA A 257 21.72 -18.71 9.69
N ASP A 258 22.84 -17.99 9.61
CA ASP A 258 24.15 -18.57 9.27
C ASP A 258 24.61 -19.61 10.30
N GLU A 259 24.38 -19.36 11.60
CA GLU A 259 24.70 -20.32 12.66
C GLU A 259 23.80 -21.56 12.60
N ALA A 260 22.51 -21.38 12.32
CA ALA A 260 21.58 -22.49 12.11
C ALA A 260 21.97 -23.34 10.89
N ASN A 261 22.34 -22.71 9.78
CA ASN A 261 22.80 -23.41 8.57
C ASN A 261 24.13 -24.12 8.79
N ALA A 262 25.09 -23.52 9.52
CA ALA A 262 26.34 -24.18 9.86
C ALA A 262 26.11 -25.45 10.70
N ARG A 263 25.13 -25.43 11.61
CA ARG A 263 24.70 -26.62 12.35
C ARG A 263 24.05 -27.65 11.42
N ASN A 264 23.20 -27.22 10.50
CA ASN A 264 22.56 -28.08 9.51
C ASN A 264 23.60 -28.81 8.63
N ASP A 265 24.59 -28.10 8.12
CA ASP A 265 25.69 -28.66 7.33
C ASP A 265 26.53 -29.67 8.14
N TYR A 266 26.75 -29.39 9.42
CA TYR A 266 27.41 -30.33 10.32
C TYR A 266 26.61 -31.63 10.47
N LEU A 267 25.28 -31.55 10.66
CA LEU A 267 24.41 -32.72 10.80
C LEU A 267 24.34 -33.56 9.52
N ALA A 268 24.37 -32.90 8.35
CA ALA A 268 24.35 -33.56 7.04
C ALA A 268 25.53 -34.51 6.81
N ALA A 269 26.68 -34.27 7.48
CA ALA A 269 27.84 -35.16 7.41
C ALA A 269 27.58 -36.57 7.99
N PHE A 270 26.51 -36.73 8.77
CA PHE A 270 26.13 -38.00 9.41
C PHE A 270 24.92 -38.67 8.74
N ASP A 271 24.35 -38.06 7.71
CA ASP A 271 23.17 -38.59 7.03
C ASP A 271 23.43 -39.98 6.43
N GLY A 272 22.52 -40.92 6.71
CA GLY A 272 22.62 -42.31 6.22
C GLY A 272 23.68 -43.17 6.92
N MET A 273 24.30 -42.69 8.01
CA MET A 273 25.30 -43.44 8.78
C MET A 273 24.69 -44.45 9.78
N GLY A 274 23.49 -44.97 9.51
CA GLY A 274 22.81 -45.96 10.34
C GLY A 274 22.51 -45.44 11.74
N MET A 275 23.03 -46.10 12.78
CA MET A 275 22.88 -45.69 14.19
C MET A 275 23.43 -44.29 14.51
N LEU A 276 24.21 -43.68 13.59
CA LEU A 276 24.74 -42.33 13.74
C LEU A 276 23.94 -41.28 12.97
N ALA A 277 22.87 -41.68 12.28
CA ALA A 277 22.10 -40.77 11.45
C ALA A 277 21.38 -39.71 12.30
N SER A 278 21.46 -38.46 11.86
CA SER A 278 20.92 -37.29 12.58
C SER A 278 19.38 -37.19 12.57
N GLY A 279 18.70 -38.11 11.88
CA GLY A 279 17.30 -37.98 11.51
C GLY A 279 17.12 -36.94 10.41
N SER A 280 15.95 -36.31 10.34
CA SER A 280 15.73 -35.16 9.44
C SER A 280 16.10 -33.85 10.12
N HIS A 281 16.56 -32.88 9.34
CA HIS A 281 16.95 -31.54 9.80
C HIS A 281 16.61 -30.49 8.75
N TYR A 282 16.03 -29.37 9.19
CA TYR A 282 15.60 -28.29 8.31
C TYR A 282 15.70 -26.92 9.00
N VAL A 283 16.30 -25.94 8.32
CA VAL A 283 16.44 -24.58 8.84
C VAL A 283 15.25 -23.71 8.41
N VAL A 284 14.68 -23.00 9.36
CA VAL A 284 13.60 -22.03 9.17
C VAL A 284 13.93 -20.76 9.96
N GLY A 285 14.28 -19.67 9.28
CA GLY A 285 14.81 -18.46 9.91
C GLY A 285 16.11 -18.74 10.68
N THR A 286 16.11 -18.56 12.01
CA THR A 286 17.23 -18.94 12.88
C THR A 286 16.97 -20.22 13.68
N VAL A 287 15.92 -20.96 13.34
CA VAL A 287 15.52 -22.20 13.99
C VAL A 287 15.93 -23.39 13.14
N LEU A 288 16.48 -24.42 13.77
CA LEU A 288 16.73 -25.72 13.16
C LEU A 288 15.72 -26.73 13.74
N VAL A 289 14.84 -27.22 12.88
CA VAL A 289 13.88 -28.29 13.20
C VAL A 289 14.56 -29.63 12.94
N ARG A 290 14.62 -30.49 13.95
CA ARG A 290 15.14 -31.85 13.86
C ARG A 290 14.06 -32.86 14.21
N THR A 291 13.97 -33.96 13.47
CA THR A 291 13.07 -35.09 13.79
C THR A 291 13.82 -36.40 13.86
N SER A 292 13.43 -37.27 14.80
CA SER A 292 14.06 -38.56 15.10
C SER A 292 14.31 -39.43 13.86
N ASN A 293 15.46 -40.11 13.84
CA ASN A 293 15.80 -41.13 12.85
C ASN A 293 14.94 -42.40 12.97
N GLU A 294 14.30 -42.62 14.12
CA GLU A 294 13.40 -43.76 14.35
C GLU A 294 12.05 -43.58 13.65
N LEU A 295 11.71 -42.35 13.24
CA LEU A 295 10.55 -42.09 12.40
C LEU A 295 10.84 -42.50 10.95
N THR A 296 9.83 -43.04 10.27
CA THR A 296 9.92 -43.23 8.82
C THR A 296 10.06 -41.87 8.11
N GLY A 297 10.68 -41.85 6.93
CA GLY A 297 10.86 -40.59 6.18
C GLY A 297 9.55 -39.83 5.90
N THR A 298 8.43 -40.52 5.71
CA THR A 298 7.11 -39.89 5.56
C THR A 298 6.64 -39.23 6.87
N GLN A 299 6.88 -39.85 8.02
CA GLN A 299 6.56 -39.26 9.32
C GLN A 299 7.45 -38.07 9.63
N GLN A 300 8.75 -38.14 9.34
CA GLN A 300 9.69 -37.02 9.49
C GLN A 300 9.24 -35.81 8.67
N SER A 301 8.91 -36.01 7.38
CA SER A 301 8.42 -34.94 6.50
C SER A 301 7.16 -34.30 7.06
N LYS A 302 6.14 -35.11 7.39
CA LYS A 302 4.87 -34.59 7.90
C LYS A 302 5.03 -33.85 9.24
N LEU A 303 5.84 -34.39 10.14
CA LEU A 303 6.09 -33.75 11.43
C LEU A 303 6.86 -32.44 11.27
N THR A 304 7.85 -32.40 10.37
CA THR A 304 8.58 -31.17 10.03
C THR A 304 7.65 -30.10 9.48
N ASP A 305 6.78 -30.46 8.53
CA ASP A 305 5.79 -29.53 7.95
C ASP A 305 4.85 -28.98 9.03
N ASN A 306 4.31 -29.86 9.90
CA ASN A 306 3.44 -29.46 11.00
C ASN A 306 4.15 -28.52 11.99
N ILE A 307 5.43 -28.75 12.29
CA ILE A 307 6.22 -27.90 13.17
C ILE A 307 6.45 -26.54 12.53
N ILE A 308 6.85 -26.49 11.26
CA ILE A 308 7.07 -25.23 10.53
C ILE A 308 5.76 -24.44 10.46
N GLU A 309 4.63 -25.08 10.14
CA GLU A 309 3.31 -24.46 10.14
C GLU A 309 2.97 -23.88 11.53
N ALA A 310 3.17 -24.65 12.59
CA ALA A 310 2.91 -24.18 13.95
C ALA A 310 3.78 -22.98 14.33
N LEU A 311 5.07 -22.99 13.98
CA LEU A 311 6.02 -21.91 14.29
C LEU A 311 5.80 -20.64 13.45
N THR A 312 5.21 -20.76 12.27
CA THR A 312 5.04 -19.64 11.32
C THR A 312 3.61 -19.10 11.26
N ALA A 313 2.63 -19.77 11.88
CA ALA A 313 1.25 -19.33 11.96
C ALA A 313 1.12 -17.98 12.69
N VAL A 314 0.53 -16.99 12.02
CA VAL A 314 0.20 -15.67 12.57
C VAL A 314 -1.18 -15.73 13.22
N ASP A 315 -1.28 -15.38 14.50
CA ASP A 315 -2.54 -15.38 15.27
C ASP A 315 -3.38 -14.10 15.08
#